data_AF-A0A2N9P9U3-F1
#
_entry.id   AF-A0A2N9P9U3-F1
#
_cell.length_a   1.000
_cell.length_b   1.000
_cell.length_c   1.000
_cell.angle_alpha   90.00
_cell.angle_beta   90.00
_cell.angle_gamma   90.00
#
_symmetry.space_group_name_H-M   'P 1'
#
loop_
_entity.id
_entity.type
_entity.pdbx_description
1 polymer ?
#
loop_
_entity_poly.entity_id
_entity_poly.type
_entity_poly.pdbx_seq_one_letter_code
_entity_poly.pdbx_strand_id
1 'polypeptide(L)'
;MKANKKEIVNKKDEDFEIGDIVAIKSHPLFRDHNKIIEFPAQTSPLMLVKEIFYEDEHKKKTHSEESGNKIASLEKCTCVYFNANKSEFVEVTIYSDLLKKYNDLKYYRKVKENNENIDLTLIDEVKSYVLADYNYGEVVQFKTKKLEHRKSYQDNNEKISNISFQTPDFVLSGIKEENNKDLFYSNGNIKRKVSNVLFKVMWFNHYQQKFSEQYLPKEFFVEKFFGFRNEDFLNNVARTGAEIGDEMQKELKDENLLSKN
;
A
#
# COMPACT_ATOMS: atom_id res chain seq x y z
N MET A 1 -16.19 -47.04 7.26
CA MET A 1 -16.00 -45.61 7.57
C MET A 1 -14.52 -45.29 7.41
N LYS A 2 -14.14 -44.62 6.31
CA LYS A 2 -12.73 -44.24 6.05
C LYS A 2 -12.49 -42.87 6.68
N ALA A 3 -11.58 -42.81 7.65
CA ALA A 3 -11.14 -41.57 8.25
C ALA A 3 -10.31 -40.79 7.21
N ASN A 4 -10.80 -39.62 6.80
CA ASN A 4 -10.04 -38.67 6.00
C ASN A 4 -8.95 -38.05 6.90
N LYS A 5 -7.71 -38.51 6.69
CA LYS A 5 -6.50 -37.81 7.13
C LYS A 5 -6.50 -36.45 6.44
N LYS A 6 -6.84 -35.39 7.18
CA LYS A 6 -6.55 -34.02 6.76
C LYS A 6 -5.03 -33.90 6.68
N GLU A 7 -4.51 -33.73 5.47
CA GLU A 7 -3.14 -33.30 5.26
C GLU A 7 -2.95 -31.96 5.97
N ILE A 8 -2.15 -31.97 7.03
CA ILE A 8 -1.58 -30.75 7.60
C ILE A 8 -0.51 -30.33 6.61
N VAL A 9 -0.91 -29.49 5.66
CA VAL A 9 0.03 -28.79 4.79
C VAL A 9 0.84 -27.88 5.71
N ASN A 10 2.07 -28.28 6.01
CA ASN A 10 3.09 -27.44 6.64
C ASN A 10 3.33 -26.25 5.71
N LYS A 11 2.53 -25.21 5.88
CA LYS A 11 2.73 -23.93 5.22
C LYS A 11 3.99 -23.34 5.82
N LYS A 12 5.05 -23.26 5.02
CA LYS A 12 6.29 -22.55 5.38
C LYS A 12 5.87 -21.16 5.87
N ASP A 13 6.14 -20.84 7.13
CA ASP A 13 5.88 -19.50 7.65
C ASP A 13 6.69 -18.52 6.80
N GLU A 14 6.00 -17.56 6.18
CA GLU A 14 6.67 -16.51 5.42
C GLU A 14 7.33 -15.57 6.40
N ASP A 15 8.65 -15.65 6.55
CA ASP A 15 9.40 -14.72 7.38
C ASP A 15 9.21 -13.28 6.85
N PHE A 16 8.72 -12.39 7.72
CA PHE A 16 8.57 -10.97 7.40
C PHE A 16 9.87 -10.21 7.63
N GLU A 17 10.07 -9.14 6.85
CA GLU A 17 11.20 -8.23 6.99
C GLU A 17 10.75 -6.77 7.11
N ILE A 18 11.64 -5.92 7.66
CA ILE A 18 11.37 -4.49 7.76
C ILE A 18 11.27 -3.90 6.35
N GLY A 19 10.19 -3.16 6.09
CA GLY A 19 9.87 -2.61 4.77
C GLY A 19 9.19 -3.60 3.81
N ASP A 20 8.81 -4.80 4.25
CA ASP A 20 7.92 -5.67 3.49
C ASP A 20 6.54 -5.02 3.33
N ILE A 21 5.98 -5.09 2.12
CA ILE A 21 4.61 -4.68 1.86
C ILE A 21 3.68 -5.85 2.21
N VAL A 22 2.75 -5.57 3.11
CA VAL A 22 1.80 -6.55 3.64
C VAL A 22 0.37 -6.00 3.62
N ALA A 23 -0.59 -6.91 3.65
CA ALA A 23 -1.99 -6.61 3.86
C ALA A 23 -2.61 -7.65 4.80
N ILE A 24 -3.74 -7.30 5.42
CA ILE A 24 -4.52 -8.30 6.15
C ILE A 24 -5.06 -9.34 5.16
N LYS A 25 -5.13 -10.61 5.58
CA LYS A 25 -5.56 -11.73 4.72
C LYS A 25 -6.95 -11.56 4.10
N SER A 26 -7.81 -10.72 4.69
CA SER A 26 -9.15 -10.42 4.17
C SER A 26 -9.18 -9.40 3.03
N HIS A 27 -8.03 -8.77 2.70
CA HIS A 27 -7.93 -7.75 1.66
C HIS A 27 -8.51 -8.28 0.33
N PRO A 28 -9.40 -7.52 -0.36
CA PRO A 28 -10.16 -8.03 -1.49
C PRO A 28 -9.31 -8.48 -2.68
N LEU A 29 -8.17 -7.83 -2.92
CA LEU A 29 -7.22 -8.22 -3.98
C LEU A 29 -6.53 -9.58 -3.77
N PHE A 30 -6.72 -10.26 -2.64
CA PHE A 30 -6.30 -11.66 -2.51
C PHE A 30 -7.33 -12.66 -3.07
N ARG A 31 -8.52 -12.18 -3.46
CA ARG A 31 -9.59 -13.00 -4.02
C ARG A 31 -9.48 -13.05 -5.54
N ASP A 32 -10.22 -13.96 -6.18
CA ASP A 32 -10.22 -14.14 -7.64
C ASP A 32 -10.98 -13.05 -8.40
N HIS A 33 -11.58 -12.09 -7.69
CA HIS A 33 -12.29 -10.96 -8.28
C HIS A 33 -11.28 -9.86 -8.63
N ASN A 34 -11.04 -9.63 -9.92
CA ASN A 34 -9.98 -8.73 -10.37
C ASN A 34 -10.23 -7.27 -9.96
N LYS A 35 -11.49 -6.85 -9.82
CA LYS A 35 -11.87 -5.54 -9.28
C LYS A 35 -12.39 -5.67 -7.85
N ILE A 36 -12.13 -4.64 -7.05
CA ILE A 36 -12.65 -4.51 -5.70
C ILE A 36 -14.14 -4.14 -5.79
N ILE A 37 -14.97 -4.93 -5.12
CA ILE A 37 -16.43 -4.72 -5.07
C ILE A 37 -16.85 -3.92 -3.84
N GLU A 38 -16.03 -3.94 -2.79
CA GLU A 38 -16.24 -3.17 -1.58
C GLU A 38 -16.02 -1.68 -1.80
N PHE A 39 -16.65 -0.85 -0.96
CA PHE A 39 -16.37 0.59 -0.96
C PHE A 39 -14.90 0.85 -0.59
N PRO A 40 -14.24 1.86 -1.18
CA PRO A 40 -12.85 2.18 -0.88
C PRO A 40 -12.57 2.39 0.62
N ALA A 41 -13.50 3.03 1.33
CA ALA A 41 -13.39 3.25 2.77
C ALA A 41 -13.42 1.95 3.61
N GLN A 42 -13.91 0.85 3.04
CA GLN A 42 -13.96 -0.48 3.67
C GLN A 42 -12.81 -1.39 3.21
N THR A 43 -12.04 -0.96 2.22
CA THR A 43 -10.88 -1.70 1.74
C THR A 43 -9.70 -1.43 2.67
N SER A 44 -9.13 -2.47 3.28
CA SER A 44 -7.94 -2.30 4.11
C SER A 44 -6.74 -1.73 3.34
N PRO A 45 -5.87 -0.94 3.98
CA PRO A 45 -4.65 -0.44 3.34
C PRO A 45 -3.63 -1.55 3.09
N LEU A 46 -2.73 -1.30 2.14
CA LEU A 46 -1.42 -1.91 2.11
C LEU A 46 -0.53 -1.19 3.13
N MET A 47 0.23 -1.97 3.88
CA MET A 47 1.06 -1.49 4.99
C MET A 47 2.50 -1.92 4.79
N LEU A 48 3.43 -1.24 5.47
CA LEU A 48 4.84 -1.61 5.54
C LEU A 48 5.20 -2.07 6.95
N VAL A 49 5.92 -3.18 7.05
CA VAL A 49 6.39 -3.70 8.35
C VAL A 49 7.48 -2.77 8.92
N LYS A 50 7.20 -2.11 10.03
CA LYS A 50 8.12 -1.21 10.74
C LYS A 50 8.97 -1.94 11.79
N GLU A 51 8.36 -2.90 12.47
CA GLU A 51 8.94 -3.62 13.60
C GLU A 51 8.32 -5.02 13.67
N ILE A 52 9.13 -6.01 14.02
CA ILE A 52 8.70 -7.39 14.25
C ILE A 52 9.03 -7.75 15.70
N PHE A 53 8.05 -8.26 16.41
CA PHE A 53 8.14 -8.66 17.81
C PHE A 53 7.89 -10.16 17.94
N TYR A 54 8.79 -10.83 18.64
CA TYR A 54 8.70 -12.26 18.96
C TYR A 54 8.36 -12.39 20.44
N GLU A 55 7.20 -12.96 20.75
CA GLU A 55 6.77 -13.27 22.12
C GLU A 55 7.42 -14.57 22.62
N ASP A 56 7.62 -14.64 23.94
CA ASP A 56 8.12 -15.83 24.62
C ASP A 56 7.06 -16.94 24.63
N GLU A 57 7.37 -18.05 23.96
CA GLU A 57 6.56 -19.27 23.86
C GLU A 57 6.05 -19.79 25.20
N HIS A 58 6.87 -19.67 26.24
CA HIS A 58 6.53 -20.20 27.56
C HIS A 58 5.59 -19.30 28.36
N LYS A 59 5.47 -18.03 27.97
CA LYS A 59 4.63 -17.05 28.67
C LYS A 59 3.34 -16.74 27.93
N LYS A 60 3.35 -16.86 26.60
CA LYS A 60 2.22 -16.44 25.78
C LYS A 60 1.20 -17.57 25.63
N LYS A 61 -0.01 -17.33 26.15
CA LYS A 61 -1.17 -18.15 25.82
C LYS A 61 -1.58 -17.92 24.36
N THR A 62 -1.31 -18.92 23.50
CA THR A 62 -1.65 -18.90 22.07
C THR A 62 -2.96 -19.61 21.75
N HIS A 63 -3.47 -20.44 22.67
CA HIS A 63 -4.68 -21.24 22.49
C HIS A 63 -5.67 -21.02 23.65
N SER A 64 -6.96 -21.07 23.35
CA SER A 64 -8.03 -21.09 24.34
C SER A 64 -8.03 -22.44 25.07
N GLU A 65 -8.10 -22.41 26.40
CA GLU A 65 -8.17 -23.63 27.22
C GLU A 65 -9.50 -24.37 27.05
N GLU A 66 -10.60 -23.64 26.86
CA GLU A 66 -11.94 -24.22 26.74
C GLU A 66 -12.16 -24.90 25.39
N SER A 67 -11.69 -24.27 24.30
CA SER A 67 -11.98 -24.70 22.94
C SER A 67 -10.80 -25.34 22.21
N GLY A 68 -9.58 -25.22 22.74
CA GLY A 68 -8.35 -25.64 22.07
C GLY A 68 -8.00 -24.83 20.82
N ASN A 69 -8.79 -23.82 20.45
CA ASN A 69 -8.56 -23.02 19.24
C ASN A 69 -7.44 -22.00 19.43
N LYS A 70 -6.68 -21.73 18.36
CA LYS A 70 -5.64 -20.69 18.33
C LYS A 70 -6.28 -19.30 18.43
N ILE A 71 -5.84 -18.50 19.38
CA ILE A 71 -6.33 -17.13 19.67
C ILE A 71 -5.25 -16.07 19.52
N ALA A 72 -3.98 -16.46 19.43
CA ALA A 72 -2.86 -15.55 19.24
C ALA A 72 -1.70 -16.25 18.51
N SER A 73 -0.80 -15.44 17.94
CA SER A 73 0.50 -15.91 17.43
C SER A 73 1.63 -15.42 18.33
N LEU A 74 2.79 -16.04 18.17
CA LEU A 74 4.02 -15.67 18.87
C LEU A 74 4.73 -14.51 18.17
N GLU A 75 4.39 -14.23 16.92
CA GLU A 75 4.98 -13.14 16.17
C GLU A 75 3.94 -12.06 15.87
N LYS A 76 4.33 -10.80 16.06
CA LYS A 76 3.55 -9.62 15.75
C LYS A 76 4.39 -8.68 14.89
N CYS A 77 3.73 -8.03 13.94
CA CYS A 77 4.32 -6.95 13.17
C CYS A 77 3.62 -5.64 13.52
N THR A 78 4.38 -4.61 13.88
CA THR A 78 3.91 -3.23 13.81
C THR A 78 4.07 -2.77 12.38
N CYS A 79 2.95 -2.45 11.74
CA CYS A 79 2.88 -2.05 10.35
C CYS A 79 2.45 -0.58 10.25
N VAL A 80 2.90 0.12 9.22
CA VAL A 80 2.59 1.52 8.97
C VAL A 80 1.92 1.67 7.61
N TYR A 81 0.86 2.47 7.56
CA TYR A 81 0.26 2.93 6.32
C TYR A 81 -0.01 4.44 6.41
N PHE A 82 -0.28 5.05 5.27
CA PHE A 82 -0.67 6.46 5.23
C PHE A 82 -2.19 6.57 5.13
N ASN A 83 -2.78 7.40 5.97
CA ASN A 83 -4.18 7.76 5.91
C ASN A 83 -4.33 9.08 5.13
N ALA A 84 -4.76 8.99 3.88
CA ALA A 84 -4.91 10.16 3.01
C ALA A 84 -5.92 11.17 3.58
N ASN A 85 -7.00 10.72 4.22
CA ASN A 85 -8.07 11.60 4.73
C ASN A 85 -7.60 12.51 5.87
N LYS A 86 -6.64 12.04 6.67
CA LYS A 86 -6.03 12.82 7.77
C LYS A 86 -4.62 13.30 7.43
N SER A 87 -4.11 12.89 6.26
CA SER A 87 -2.76 13.16 5.77
C SER A 87 -1.66 12.83 6.80
N GLU A 88 -1.77 11.67 7.43
CA GLU A 88 -0.88 11.20 8.51
C GLU A 88 -0.48 9.73 8.32
N PHE A 89 0.67 9.33 8.86
CA PHE A 89 1.00 7.90 8.97
C PHE A 89 0.35 7.31 10.22
N VAL A 90 -0.20 6.11 10.07
CA VAL A 90 -0.88 5.38 11.13
C VAL A 90 -0.14 4.06 11.37
N GLU A 91 0.12 3.75 12.63
CA GLU A 91 0.75 2.50 13.05
C GLU A 91 -0.29 1.53 13.61
N VAL A 92 -0.16 0.25 13.27
CA VAL A 92 -1.03 -0.82 13.75
C VAL A 92 -0.22 -2.08 14.03
N THR A 93 -0.45 -2.72 15.18
CA THR A 93 0.20 -3.98 15.53
C THR A 93 -0.73 -5.15 15.23
N ILE A 94 -0.28 -6.10 14.40
CA ILE A 94 -1.07 -7.22 13.90
C ILE A 94 -0.25 -8.52 14.06
N TYR A 95 -0.89 -9.63 14.42
CA TYR A 95 -0.23 -10.94 14.40
C TYR A 95 0.21 -11.32 12.99
N SER A 96 1.42 -11.88 12.84
CA SER A 96 1.96 -12.26 11.53
C SER A 96 1.05 -13.25 10.79
N ASP A 97 0.42 -14.17 11.52
CA ASP A 97 -0.63 -15.08 11.06
C ASP A 97 -1.83 -14.41 10.36
N LEU A 98 -2.09 -13.13 10.59
CA LEU A 98 -3.20 -12.40 9.96
C LEU A 98 -2.76 -11.58 8.74
N LEU A 99 -1.46 -11.54 8.48
CA LEU A 99 -0.85 -10.81 7.38
C LEU A 99 -0.51 -11.74 6.22
N LYS A 100 -0.37 -11.12 5.05
CA LYS A 100 0.08 -11.77 3.83
C LYS A 100 0.87 -10.77 2.99
N LYS A 101 1.96 -11.22 2.35
CA LYS A 101 2.77 -10.36 1.48
C LYS A 101 2.02 -9.94 0.22
N TYR A 102 2.38 -8.79 -0.32
CA TYR A 102 1.75 -8.20 -1.50
C TYR A 102 1.91 -9.01 -2.79
N ASN A 103 2.85 -9.95 -2.85
CA ASN A 103 3.17 -10.74 -4.04
C ASN A 103 1.97 -11.50 -4.61
N ASP A 104 1.00 -11.83 -3.76
CA ASP A 104 -0.18 -12.59 -4.11
C ASP A 104 -1.40 -11.71 -4.46
N LEU A 105 -1.23 -10.37 -4.48
CA LEU A 105 -2.32 -9.45 -4.84
C LEU A 105 -2.59 -9.51 -6.34
N LYS A 106 -3.88 -9.63 -6.69
CA LYS A 106 -4.35 -9.68 -8.08
C LYS A 106 -4.92 -8.32 -8.48
N TYR A 107 -4.25 -7.65 -9.40
CA TYR A 107 -4.69 -6.35 -9.92
C TYR A 107 -5.40 -6.52 -11.26
N TYR A 108 -6.56 -5.88 -11.41
CA TYR A 108 -7.23 -5.80 -12.71
C TYR A 108 -6.39 -5.01 -13.71
N ARG A 109 -6.21 -5.59 -14.90
CA ARG A 109 -5.67 -4.92 -16.08
C ARG A 109 -6.69 -5.06 -17.20
N LYS A 110 -7.13 -3.95 -17.80
CA LYS A 110 -7.83 -4.02 -19.09
C LYS A 110 -6.80 -4.45 -20.13
N VAL A 111 -6.95 -5.66 -20.67
CA VAL A 111 -6.16 -6.08 -21.84
C VAL A 111 -6.63 -5.19 -22.99
N LYS A 112 -5.73 -4.35 -23.55
CA LYS A 112 -5.96 -3.70 -24.84
C LYS A 112 -5.75 -4.77 -25.91
N GLU A 113 -6.60 -4.82 -26.93
CA GLU A 113 -6.55 -5.82 -28.01
C GLU A 113 -5.28 -5.75 -28.89
N ASN A 114 -4.36 -4.82 -28.62
CA ASN A 114 -3.09 -4.74 -29.34
C ASN A 114 -2.01 -5.52 -28.58
N ASN A 115 -1.55 -6.61 -29.21
CA ASN A 115 -0.48 -7.54 -28.85
C ASN A 115 0.90 -6.89 -28.59
N GLU A 116 1.00 -5.92 -27.68
CA GLU A 116 2.28 -5.48 -27.15
C GLU A 116 2.47 -6.10 -25.76
N ASN A 117 3.35 -7.09 -25.71
CA ASN A 117 3.90 -7.73 -24.51
C ASN A 117 4.60 -6.69 -23.62
N ILE A 118 3.84 -5.85 -22.92
CA ILE A 118 4.37 -5.02 -21.83
C ILE A 118 4.20 -5.87 -20.55
N ASP A 119 5.08 -6.86 -20.44
CA ASP A 119 4.93 -8.02 -19.56
C ASP A 119 5.80 -7.93 -18.30
N LEU A 120 5.64 -6.83 -17.58
CA LEU A 120 5.86 -6.83 -16.13
C LEU A 120 4.50 -6.68 -15.47
N THR A 121 4.15 -7.61 -14.59
CA THR A 121 3.00 -7.40 -13.73
C THR A 121 3.31 -6.23 -12.79
N LEU A 122 2.30 -5.49 -12.30
CA LEU A 122 2.50 -4.41 -11.33
C LEU A 122 3.33 -4.87 -10.11
N ILE A 123 3.22 -6.15 -9.75
CA ILE A 123 4.00 -6.78 -8.70
C ILE A 123 5.49 -6.85 -9.07
N ASP A 124 5.84 -7.21 -10.29
CA ASP A 124 7.23 -7.30 -10.73
C ASP A 124 7.90 -5.92 -10.82
N GLU A 125 7.14 -4.90 -11.22
CA GLU A 125 7.62 -3.51 -11.16
C GLU A 125 7.95 -3.10 -9.71
N VAL A 126 7.10 -3.45 -8.74
CA VAL A 126 7.34 -3.13 -7.32
C VAL A 126 8.49 -3.94 -6.74
N LYS A 127 8.68 -5.19 -7.17
CA LYS A 127 9.87 -5.99 -6.82
C LYS A 127 11.16 -5.35 -7.31
N SER A 128 11.11 -4.66 -8.45
CA SER A 128 12.26 -3.99 -9.06
C SER A 128 12.58 -2.62 -8.46
N TYR A 129 11.86 -2.17 -7.42
CA TYR A 129 12.11 -0.88 -6.81
C TYR A 129 13.51 -0.76 -6.23
N VAL A 130 14.14 0.39 -6.53
CA VAL A 130 15.38 0.83 -5.91
C VAL A 130 15.01 1.60 -4.64
N LEU A 131 15.53 1.14 -3.50
CA LEU A 131 15.38 1.86 -2.23
C LEU A 131 16.08 3.20 -2.32
N ALA A 132 15.49 4.24 -1.73
CA ALA A 132 16.10 5.56 -1.74
C ALA A 132 17.33 5.60 -0.83
N ASP A 133 18.41 6.21 -1.32
CA ASP A 133 19.51 6.66 -0.48
C ASP A 133 19.20 8.05 0.12
N TYR A 134 19.89 8.39 1.21
CA TYR A 134 19.65 9.68 1.85
C TYR A 134 20.34 10.82 1.10
N ASN A 135 19.54 11.77 0.64
CA ASN A 135 20.00 13.03 0.10
C ASN A 135 19.05 14.16 0.52
N TYR A 136 19.58 15.20 1.17
CA TYR A 136 18.77 16.26 1.74
C TYR A 136 18.02 17.04 0.65
N GLY A 137 16.71 17.21 0.81
CA GLY A 137 15.85 17.89 -0.14
C GLY A 137 15.40 17.02 -1.32
N GLU A 138 15.87 15.77 -1.41
CA GLU A 138 15.46 14.85 -2.46
C GLU A 138 14.01 14.39 -2.29
N VAL A 139 13.33 14.18 -3.42
CA VAL A 139 11.94 13.71 -3.47
C VAL A 139 11.90 12.19 -3.55
N VAL A 140 11.26 11.57 -2.58
CA VAL A 140 11.09 10.11 -2.49
C VAL A 140 9.62 9.71 -2.49
N GLN A 141 9.37 8.43 -2.75
CA GLN A 141 8.03 7.86 -2.73
C GLN A 141 7.90 6.80 -1.64
N PHE A 142 6.73 6.76 -1.00
CA PHE A 142 6.40 5.66 -0.11
C PHE A 142 6.17 4.39 -0.95
N LYS A 143 6.75 3.28 -0.54
CA LYS A 143 6.81 2.04 -1.33
C LYS A 143 5.44 1.52 -1.78
N THR A 144 4.36 1.77 -1.02
CA THR A 144 3.01 1.31 -1.39
C THR A 144 2.29 2.23 -2.38
N LYS A 145 2.81 3.43 -2.66
CA LYS A 145 2.12 4.49 -3.43
C LYS A 145 1.52 4.00 -4.74
N LYS A 146 2.32 3.32 -5.56
CA LYS A 146 1.90 2.84 -6.89
C LYS A 146 0.84 1.75 -6.80
N LEU A 147 1.00 0.83 -5.85
CA LEU A 147 0.05 -0.26 -5.61
C LEU A 147 -1.31 0.28 -5.15
N GLU A 148 -1.32 1.28 -4.28
CA GLU A 148 -2.55 1.97 -3.85
C GLU A 148 -3.19 2.77 -4.99
N HIS A 149 -2.38 3.44 -5.83
CA HIS A 149 -2.87 4.15 -7.03
C HIS A 149 -3.56 3.24 -8.05
N ARG A 150 -3.11 2.00 -8.18
CA ARG A 150 -3.59 1.06 -9.22
C ARG A 150 -4.71 0.14 -8.74
N LYS A 151 -5.20 0.29 -7.51
CA LYS A 151 -6.43 -0.40 -7.06
C LYS A 151 -7.61 0.01 -7.94
N SER A 152 -8.34 -0.98 -8.44
CA SER A 152 -9.50 -0.78 -9.33
C SER A 152 -10.79 -1.25 -8.65
N TYR A 153 -11.86 -0.48 -8.78
CA TYR A 153 -13.16 -0.73 -8.16
C TYR A 153 -14.24 -1.00 -9.22
N GLN A 154 -15.23 -1.85 -8.91
CA GLN A 154 -16.24 -2.34 -9.87
C GLN A 154 -17.31 -1.28 -10.19
N ASP A 155 -17.85 -0.61 -9.18
CA ASP A 155 -18.94 0.35 -9.32
C ASP A 155 -18.48 1.77 -8.95
N ASN A 156 -17.91 2.49 -9.92
CA ASN A 156 -17.66 3.92 -9.79
C ASN A 156 -18.68 4.69 -10.63
N ASN A 157 -19.96 4.59 -10.27
CA ASN A 157 -20.84 5.73 -10.47
C ASN A 157 -20.36 6.80 -9.48
N GLU A 158 -19.89 7.92 -10.04
CA GLU A 158 -19.33 9.09 -9.34
C GLU A 158 -17.86 8.99 -8.91
N LYS A 159 -17.17 10.12 -9.10
CA LYS A 159 -15.77 10.38 -8.78
C LYS A 159 -15.45 9.90 -7.36
N ILE A 160 -14.74 8.81 -7.22
CA ILE A 160 -14.13 8.43 -5.94
C ILE A 160 -12.91 9.35 -5.73
N SER A 161 -13.18 10.56 -5.25
CA SER A 161 -12.17 11.58 -4.92
C SER A 161 -11.34 11.23 -3.68
N ASN A 162 -11.74 10.23 -2.90
CA ASN A 162 -11.14 9.89 -1.61
C ASN A 162 -10.57 8.47 -1.61
N ILE A 163 -9.50 8.25 -2.38
CA ILE A 163 -8.72 7.00 -2.30
C ILE A 163 -7.92 7.08 -1.00
N SER A 164 -8.42 6.44 0.05
CA SER A 164 -8.11 6.74 1.46
C SER A 164 -6.68 6.46 1.92
N PHE A 165 -5.82 5.85 1.09
CA PHE A 165 -4.46 5.44 1.47
C PHE A 165 -3.36 5.83 0.47
N GLN A 166 -3.67 6.66 -0.52
CA GLN A 166 -2.65 7.19 -1.42
C GLN A 166 -1.75 8.19 -0.69
N THR A 167 -0.45 8.14 -1.01
CA THR A 167 0.52 9.05 -0.41
C THR A 167 0.91 10.18 -1.37
N PRO A 168 1.27 11.37 -0.85
CA PRO A 168 1.97 12.36 -1.65
C PRO A 168 3.37 11.86 -2.04
N ASP A 169 4.11 12.67 -2.80
CA ASP A 169 5.57 12.58 -2.81
C ASP A 169 6.09 13.22 -1.52
N PHE A 170 7.22 12.74 -0.99
CA PHE A 170 7.82 13.25 0.24
C PHE A 170 9.17 13.88 -0.06
N VAL A 171 9.58 14.83 0.79
CA VAL A 171 10.92 15.42 0.75
C VAL A 171 11.73 14.88 1.93
N LEU A 172 12.94 14.37 1.68
CA LEU A 172 13.87 13.98 2.74
C LEU A 172 14.39 15.23 3.45
N SER A 173 14.08 15.38 4.73
CA SER A 173 14.47 16.55 5.55
C SER A 173 15.43 16.22 6.70
N GLY A 174 15.81 14.96 6.87
CA GLY A 174 16.70 14.53 7.95
C GLY A 174 16.97 13.03 7.96
N ILE A 175 18.00 12.62 8.69
CA ILE A 175 18.37 11.21 8.90
C ILE A 175 18.73 11.01 10.37
N LYS A 176 18.37 9.86 10.92
CA LYS A 176 18.70 9.49 12.30
C LYS A 176 19.06 8.01 12.35
N GLU A 177 20.14 7.68 13.05
CA GLU A 177 20.40 6.31 13.49
C GLU A 177 19.59 5.98 14.75
N GLU A 178 18.90 4.87 14.73
CA GLU A 178 18.09 4.41 15.86
C GLU A 178 18.95 3.52 16.78
N ASN A 179 19.25 4.03 17.98
CA ASN A 179 19.89 3.25 19.03
C ASN A 179 18.88 2.31 19.68
N ASN A 180 18.67 1.17 19.04
CA ASN A 180 17.70 0.17 19.44
C ASN A 180 18.11 -0.51 20.76
N LYS A 181 17.33 -0.27 21.82
CA LYS A 181 17.46 -0.99 23.10
C LYS A 181 16.50 -2.18 23.14
N ASP A 182 16.79 -3.18 23.98
CA ASP A 182 15.86 -4.28 24.26
C ASP A 182 15.51 -5.13 23.01
N LEU A 183 16.52 -5.43 22.19
CA LEU A 183 16.40 -6.27 20.98
C LEU A 183 16.38 -7.76 21.29
N PHE A 184 16.89 -8.17 22.44
CA PHE A 184 17.06 -9.57 22.84
C PHE A 184 16.47 -9.83 24.22
N TYR A 185 15.97 -11.03 24.42
CA TYR A 185 15.64 -11.55 25.74
C TYR A 185 16.92 -11.86 26.55
N SER A 186 16.77 -12.07 27.86
CA SER A 186 17.89 -12.43 28.74
C SER A 186 18.57 -13.76 28.38
N ASN A 187 17.87 -14.63 27.65
CA ASN A 187 18.41 -15.89 27.12
C ASN A 187 19.14 -15.72 25.78
N GLY A 188 19.24 -14.50 25.25
CA GLY A 188 19.88 -14.20 23.96
C GLY A 188 18.98 -14.36 22.74
N ASN A 189 17.74 -14.84 22.88
CA ASN A 189 16.82 -14.94 21.75
C ASN A 189 16.40 -13.55 21.26
N ILE A 190 16.21 -13.41 19.95
CA ILE A 190 15.71 -12.16 19.35
C ILE A 190 14.31 -11.90 19.89
N LYS A 191 14.15 -10.75 20.53
CA LYS A 191 12.86 -10.23 20.99
C LYS A 191 12.22 -9.33 19.94
N ARG A 192 13.06 -8.59 19.21
CA ARG A 192 12.59 -7.56 18.29
C ARG A 192 13.54 -7.34 17.11
N LYS A 193 12.97 -7.14 15.92
CA LYS A 193 13.65 -6.67 14.70
C LYS A 193 13.07 -5.30 14.31
N VAL A 194 13.94 -4.33 14.04
CA VAL A 194 13.62 -2.92 13.72
C VAL A 194 14.68 -2.38 12.76
N SER A 195 14.38 -1.28 12.08
CA SER A 195 15.38 -0.59 11.25
C SER A 195 16.42 0.13 12.13
N ASN A 196 17.65 0.23 11.62
CA ASN A 196 18.73 0.98 12.25
C ASN A 196 18.77 2.44 11.76
N VAL A 197 18.16 2.74 10.62
CA VAL A 197 18.23 4.05 9.99
C VAL A 197 16.82 4.54 9.68
N LEU A 198 16.52 5.73 10.17
CA LEU A 198 15.26 6.42 9.92
C LEU A 198 15.49 7.65 9.06
N PHE A 199 14.66 7.81 8.04
CA PHE A 199 14.55 9.05 7.28
C PHE A 199 13.45 9.93 7.86
N LYS A 200 13.77 11.20 8.08
CA LYS A 200 12.78 12.24 8.32
C LYS A 200 12.23 12.66 6.97
N VAL A 201 10.94 12.46 6.78
CA VAL A 201 10.22 12.90 5.59
C VAL A 201 9.28 14.04 5.91
N MET A 202 9.17 14.98 4.98
CA MET A 202 8.29 16.13 5.05
C MET A 202 7.29 16.11 3.88
N TRP A 203 6.05 16.48 4.16
CA TRP A 203 4.99 16.65 3.16
C TRP A 203 4.02 17.75 3.58
N PHE A 204 3.27 18.29 2.61
CA PHE A 204 2.18 19.21 2.91
C PHE A 204 0.96 18.43 3.41
N ASN A 205 0.55 18.69 4.65
CA ASN A 205 -0.65 18.12 5.24
C ASN A 205 -1.85 19.02 4.93
N HIS A 206 -2.63 18.61 3.94
CA HIS A 206 -3.82 19.35 3.49
C HIS A 206 -4.94 19.37 4.54
N TYR A 207 -4.99 18.41 5.46
CA TYR A 207 -5.97 18.40 6.54
C TYR A 207 -5.68 19.49 7.57
N GLN A 208 -4.39 19.68 7.92
CA GLN A 208 -3.95 20.67 8.91
C GLN A 208 -3.48 22.01 8.29
N GLN A 209 -3.42 22.12 6.96
CA GLN A 209 -2.92 23.29 6.22
C GLN A 209 -1.50 23.72 6.62
N LYS A 210 -0.63 22.74 6.90
CA LYS A 210 0.78 22.96 7.28
C LYS A 210 1.67 21.82 6.81
N PHE A 211 2.98 22.00 6.88
CA PHE A 211 3.91 20.89 6.68
C PHE A 211 3.89 19.95 7.88
N SER A 212 3.87 18.65 7.60
CA SER A 212 4.07 17.58 8.57
C SER A 212 5.41 16.92 8.32
N GLU A 213 6.01 16.42 9.39
CA GLU A 213 7.26 15.67 9.33
C GLU A 213 7.18 14.43 10.21
N GLN A 214 7.81 13.34 9.78
CA GLN A 214 7.88 12.12 10.57
C GLN A 214 9.15 11.34 10.24
N TYR A 215 9.72 10.68 11.24
CA TYR A 215 10.79 9.71 11.04
C TYR A 215 10.20 8.32 10.77
N LEU A 216 10.64 7.69 9.69
CA LEU A 216 10.23 6.35 9.27
C LEU A 216 11.44 5.54 8.78
N PRO A 217 11.40 4.19 8.85
CA PRO A 217 12.47 3.33 8.35
C PRO A 217 12.88 3.69 6.92
N LYS A 218 14.19 3.71 6.63
CA LYS A 218 14.68 3.97 5.27
C LYS A 218 14.10 3.00 4.24
N GLU A 219 13.81 1.77 4.66
CA GLU A 219 13.26 0.69 3.84
C GLU A 219 11.85 1.00 3.30
N PHE A 220 11.21 2.07 3.81
CA PHE A 220 9.88 2.49 3.40
C PHE A 220 9.88 3.35 2.13
N PHE A 221 11.05 3.85 1.73
CA PHE A 221 11.16 4.83 0.68
C PHE A 221 11.92 4.27 -0.51
N VAL A 222 11.42 4.62 -1.69
CA VAL A 222 12.01 4.28 -2.97
C VAL A 222 12.30 5.56 -3.73
N GLU A 223 13.29 5.47 -4.63
CA GLU A 223 13.58 6.56 -5.55
C GLU A 223 12.32 6.93 -6.34
N LYS A 224 12.21 8.21 -6.71
CA LYS A 224 11.07 8.68 -7.51
C LYS A 224 11.03 7.95 -8.85
N PHE A 225 10.08 7.03 -8.99
CA PHE A 225 9.91 6.31 -10.24
C PHE A 225 9.30 7.25 -11.28
N PHE A 226 10.08 7.65 -12.29
CA PHE A 226 9.63 8.53 -13.37
C PHE A 226 8.56 7.91 -14.29
N GLY A 227 8.19 6.64 -14.09
CA GLY A 227 7.18 5.91 -14.87
C GLY A 227 5.72 6.35 -14.70
N PHE A 228 5.42 7.41 -13.94
CA PHE A 228 4.11 8.07 -14.00
C PHE A 228 3.95 9.00 -15.23
N ARG A 229 5.00 9.22 -16.02
CA ARG A 229 4.94 10.08 -17.22
C ARG A 229 4.41 9.32 -18.44
N ASN A 230 3.10 9.43 -18.68
CA ASN A 230 2.53 10.09 -19.88
C ASN A 230 1.14 9.57 -20.23
N GLU A 231 0.82 8.28 -20.08
CA GLU A 231 -0.46 7.78 -20.60
C GLU A 231 -1.67 8.27 -19.79
N ASP A 232 -1.65 8.22 -18.46
CA ASP A 232 -2.82 8.57 -17.65
C ASP A 232 -3.07 10.11 -17.63
N PHE A 233 -2.02 10.92 -17.67
CA PHE A 233 -2.14 12.38 -17.71
C PHE A 233 -2.53 12.88 -19.10
N LEU A 234 -1.95 12.35 -20.18
CA LEU A 234 -2.35 12.69 -21.55
C LEU A 234 -3.78 12.23 -21.84
N ASN A 235 -4.21 11.07 -21.34
CA ASN A 235 -5.58 10.59 -21.51
C ASN A 235 -6.59 11.47 -20.76
N ASN A 236 -6.25 11.99 -19.58
CA ASN A 236 -7.13 12.91 -18.85
C ASN A 236 -7.18 14.31 -19.49
N VAL A 237 -6.05 14.84 -19.98
CA VAL A 237 -6.00 16.12 -20.70
C VAL A 237 -6.69 16.02 -22.07
N ALA A 238 -6.56 14.89 -22.77
CA ALA A 238 -7.24 14.66 -24.04
C ALA A 238 -8.77 14.54 -23.87
N ARG A 239 -9.25 13.97 -22.76
CA ARG A 239 -10.70 13.89 -22.46
C ARG A 239 -11.29 15.25 -22.12
N THR A 240 -10.63 16.05 -21.28
CA THR A 240 -11.11 17.42 -21.00
C THR A 240 -11.01 18.32 -22.23
N GLY A 241 -10.00 18.16 -23.08
CA GLY A 241 -9.92 18.89 -24.36
C GLY A 241 -11.02 18.52 -25.36
N ALA A 242 -11.41 17.25 -25.43
CA ALA A 242 -12.49 16.78 -26.29
C ALA A 242 -13.87 17.21 -25.80
N GLU A 243 -14.13 17.13 -24.48
CA GLU A 243 -15.40 17.56 -23.87
C GLU A 243 -15.65 19.07 -24.04
N ILE A 244 -14.61 19.90 -23.88
CA ILE A 244 -14.69 21.35 -24.12
C ILE A 244 -14.88 21.67 -25.61
N GLY A 245 -14.23 20.92 -26.51
CA GLY A 245 -14.37 21.09 -27.96
C GLY A 245 -15.77 20.75 -28.46
N ASP A 246 -16.39 19.71 -27.91
CA ASP A 246 -17.75 19.28 -28.28
C ASP A 246 -18.82 20.23 -27.71
N GLU A 247 -18.63 20.79 -26.50
CA GLU A 247 -19.52 21.84 -25.96
C GLU A 247 -19.47 23.13 -26.80
N MET A 248 -18.28 23.61 -27.16
CA MET A 248 -18.13 24.80 -28.01
C MET A 248 -18.75 24.61 -29.41
N GLN A 249 -18.62 23.44 -30.02
CA GLN A 249 -19.24 23.18 -31.33
C GLN A 249 -20.77 23.06 -31.27
N LYS A 250 -21.32 22.72 -30.10
CA LYS A 250 -22.77 22.66 -29.88
C LYS A 250 -23.35 24.06 -29.71
N GLU A 251 -22.70 24.91 -28.91
CA GLU A 251 -23.09 26.32 -28.74
C GLU A 251 -23.01 27.11 -30.07
N LEU A 252 -21.96 26.90 -30.86
CA LEU A 252 -21.82 27.55 -32.18
C LEU A 252 -22.86 27.11 -33.22
N LYS A 253 -23.44 25.91 -33.08
CA LYS A 253 -24.52 25.44 -33.95
C LYS A 253 -25.87 26.03 -33.53
N ASP A 254 -26.10 26.16 -32.23
CA ASP A 254 -27.34 26.72 -31.69
C ASP A 254 -27.47 28.24 -31.96
N GLU A 255 -26.36 29.00 -31.91
CA GLU A 255 -26.36 30.42 -32.29
C GLU A 255 -26.58 30.66 -33.80
N ASN A 256 -26.10 29.76 -34.66
CA ASN A 256 -26.31 29.83 -36.12
C ASN A 256 -27.74 29.42 -36.55
N LEU A 257 -28.47 28.72 -35.69
CA LEU A 257 -29.88 28.37 -35.90
C LEU A 257 -30.84 29.51 -35.46
N LEU A 258 -30.43 30.34 -34.50
CA LEU A 258 -31.19 31.51 -34.04
C LEU A 258 -31.05 32.74 -34.95
N SER A 259 -29.99 32.83 -35.76
CA SER A 259 -29.76 33.94 -36.70
C SER A 259 -30.38 33.74 -38.09
N LYS A 260 -31.10 32.63 -38.31
CA LYS A 260 -31.76 32.28 -39.59
C LYS A 260 -33.29 32.27 -39.54
N ASN A 261 -33.91 32.78 -38.48
CA ASN A 261 -35.36 33.01 -38.38
C ASN A 261 -35.69 34.49 -38.30
#